data_AF-A0A177WN64-F1
#
_entry.id   AF-A0A177WN64-F1
#
_cell.length_a   1.000
_cell.length_b   1.000
_cell.length_c   1.000
_cell.angle_alpha   90.00
_cell.angle_beta   90.00
_cell.angle_gamma   90.00
#
_symmetry.space_group_name_H-M   'P 1'
#
loop_
_entity.id
_entity.type
_entity.pdbx_description
1 polymer ?
#
loop_
_entity_poly.entity_id
_entity_poly.type
_entity_poly.pdbx_seq_one_letter_code
_entity_poly.pdbx_strand_id
1 'polypeptide(L)'
;MHHVLIDLECVEAALDESRTEQVRVLACDELELLVESLDNANDLKSLKLWQPIISLLSSDLAQLRMYGAWVLGTAVQNNPKSQKDFMDAGGIAPILNLLETDKDDTVRTKAFYCISGAIKHNKQVFEAFYARNGFKAVLTTLQNADMSLLRRAVFFWRALLLDHGGDETHADTTVSDLTAAAISEFAVISMVIQMIESGDLDLIEKCLQLLETVLTVCPTSADADSLHAIKGKFYSLTEQRLAELEKDKEDVGEARLLLQKLACTASSLIQ
;
A
#
# COMPACT_ATOMS: atom_id res chain seq x y z
N MET A 1 -30.69 -2.22 -11.88
CA MET A 1 -31.66 -2.89 -10.99
C MET A 1 -31.26 -4.35 -10.72
N HIS A 2 -30.84 -5.13 -11.72
CA HIS A 2 -30.40 -6.52 -11.49
C HIS A 2 -29.12 -6.63 -10.65
N HIS A 3 -28.10 -5.79 -10.90
CA HIS A 3 -26.84 -5.83 -10.12
C HIS A 3 -27.02 -5.40 -8.66
N VAL A 4 -27.83 -4.37 -8.41
CA VAL A 4 -28.17 -3.85 -7.08
C VAL A 4 -28.77 -4.92 -6.14
N LEU A 5 -29.58 -5.83 -6.69
CA LEU A 5 -30.16 -6.93 -5.91
C LEU A 5 -29.11 -7.99 -5.57
N ILE A 6 -28.16 -8.24 -6.47
CA ILE A 6 -27.10 -9.22 -6.26
C ILE A 6 -26.15 -8.77 -5.15
N ASP A 7 -25.77 -7.48 -5.10
CA ASP A 7 -24.89 -6.95 -4.04
C ASP A 7 -25.45 -7.23 -2.64
N LEU A 8 -26.77 -7.02 -2.46
CA LEU A 8 -27.46 -7.30 -1.21
C LEU A 8 -27.49 -8.81 -0.89
N GLU A 9 -27.84 -9.63 -1.88
CA GLU A 9 -27.89 -11.09 -1.73
C GLU A 9 -26.52 -11.68 -1.36
N CYS A 10 -25.43 -11.17 -1.95
CA CYS A 10 -24.07 -11.57 -1.62
C CYS A 10 -23.72 -11.23 -0.16
N VAL A 11 -24.02 -10.00 0.29
CA VAL A 11 -23.75 -9.58 1.68
C VAL A 11 -24.58 -10.38 2.68
N GLU A 12 -25.86 -10.61 2.40
CA GLU A 12 -26.73 -11.45 3.24
C GLU A 12 -26.19 -12.87 3.34
N ALA A 13 -25.78 -13.47 2.21
CA ALA A 13 -25.20 -14.79 2.17
C ALA A 13 -23.86 -14.88 2.91
N ALA A 14 -23.02 -13.85 2.83
CA ALA A 14 -21.74 -13.79 3.54
C ALA A 14 -21.89 -13.71 5.07
N LEU A 15 -22.94 -13.03 5.54
CA LEU A 15 -23.21 -12.82 6.98
C LEU A 15 -24.05 -13.93 7.62
N ASP A 16 -24.74 -14.74 6.83
CA ASP A 16 -25.57 -15.84 7.32
C ASP A 16 -24.73 -17.00 7.88
N GLU A 17 -24.55 -17.03 9.20
CA GLU A 17 -23.80 -18.07 9.92
C GLU A 17 -24.45 -19.47 9.84
N SER A 18 -25.70 -19.58 9.38
CA SER A 18 -26.33 -20.89 9.14
C SER A 18 -25.82 -21.56 7.85
N ARG A 19 -25.18 -20.79 6.96
CA ARG A 19 -24.55 -21.29 5.73
C ARG A 19 -23.15 -21.82 5.99
N THR A 20 -22.70 -22.72 5.14
CA THR A 20 -21.34 -23.23 5.22
C THR A 20 -20.33 -22.13 4.91
N GLU A 21 -19.11 -22.24 5.46
CA GLU A 21 -18.01 -21.33 5.17
C GLU A 21 -17.80 -21.16 3.66
N GLN A 22 -17.86 -22.25 2.88
CA GLN A 22 -17.66 -22.20 1.43
C GLN A 22 -18.70 -21.31 0.72
N VAL A 23 -19.97 -21.38 1.12
CA VAL A 23 -21.02 -20.54 0.53
C VAL A 23 -20.82 -19.08 0.89
N ARG A 24 -20.46 -18.79 2.16
CA ARG A 24 -20.23 -17.43 2.64
C ARG A 24 -19.02 -16.79 1.94
N VAL A 25 -17.95 -17.58 1.75
CA VAL A 25 -16.74 -17.17 1.03
C VAL A 25 -17.04 -16.92 -0.44
N LEU A 26 -17.77 -17.82 -1.11
CA LEU A 26 -18.17 -17.63 -2.51
C LEU A 26 -19.00 -16.35 -2.70
N ALA A 27 -19.91 -16.06 -1.77
CA ALA A 27 -20.69 -14.82 -1.81
C ALA A 27 -19.80 -13.56 -1.69
N CYS A 28 -18.71 -13.62 -0.92
CA CYS A 28 -17.77 -12.50 -0.85
C CYS A 28 -16.92 -12.38 -2.12
N ASP A 29 -16.55 -13.50 -2.74
CA ASP A 29 -15.82 -13.55 -4.02
C ASP A 29 -16.66 -12.93 -5.15
N GLU A 30 -17.95 -13.30 -5.22
CA GLU A 30 -18.90 -12.69 -6.15
C GLU A 30 -19.09 -11.19 -5.89
N LEU A 31 -19.19 -10.78 -4.63
CA LEU A 31 -19.30 -9.36 -4.27
C LEU A 31 -18.06 -8.58 -4.67
N GLU A 32 -16.87 -9.14 -4.50
CA GLU A 32 -15.60 -8.51 -4.88
C GLU A 32 -15.57 -8.18 -6.37
N LEU A 33 -15.96 -9.13 -7.22
CA LEU A 33 -16.09 -8.94 -8.66
C LEU A 33 -17.11 -7.84 -9.01
N LEU A 34 -18.25 -7.79 -8.30
CA LEU A 34 -19.28 -6.80 -8.56
C LEU A 34 -18.81 -5.38 -8.25
N VAL A 35 -18.06 -5.19 -7.16
CA VAL A 35 -17.56 -3.87 -6.75
C VAL A 35 -16.33 -3.39 -7.52
N GLU A 36 -15.80 -4.19 -8.47
CA GLU A 36 -14.86 -3.68 -9.49
C GLU A 36 -15.52 -2.57 -10.35
N SER A 37 -16.84 -2.61 -10.51
CA SER A 37 -17.61 -1.53 -11.11
C SER A 37 -17.74 -0.36 -10.13
N LEU A 38 -17.25 0.81 -10.53
CA LEU A 38 -17.38 2.05 -9.74
C LEU A 38 -18.84 2.38 -9.41
N ASP A 39 -19.78 2.07 -10.31
CA ASP A 39 -21.21 2.30 -10.08
C ASP A 39 -21.74 1.41 -8.94
N ASN A 40 -21.42 0.12 -8.96
CA ASN A 40 -21.83 -0.83 -7.91
C ASN A 40 -21.17 -0.49 -6.57
N ALA A 41 -19.87 -0.19 -6.58
CA ALA A 41 -19.15 0.26 -5.38
C ALA A 41 -19.78 1.51 -4.76
N ASN A 42 -20.22 2.46 -5.60
CA ASN A 42 -20.88 3.69 -5.17
C ASN A 42 -22.31 3.46 -4.64
N ASP A 43 -22.98 2.38 -5.05
CA ASP A 43 -24.31 2.00 -4.58
C ASP A 43 -24.29 1.36 -3.19
N LEU A 44 -23.15 0.83 -2.73
CA LEU A 44 -22.99 0.26 -1.37
C LEU A 44 -23.49 1.21 -0.26
N LYS A 45 -23.35 2.53 -0.44
CA LYS A 45 -23.87 3.53 0.51
C LYS A 45 -25.39 3.60 0.53
N SER A 46 -26.03 3.65 -0.63
CA SER A 46 -27.49 3.75 -0.72
C SER A 46 -28.15 2.47 -0.21
N LEU A 47 -27.48 1.33 -0.42
CA LEU A 47 -27.86 0.00 0.06
C LEU A 47 -27.48 -0.28 1.52
N LYS A 48 -26.75 0.63 2.18
CA LYS A 48 -26.27 0.50 3.57
C LYS A 48 -25.37 -0.72 3.80
N LEU A 49 -24.58 -1.12 2.80
CA LEU A 49 -23.75 -2.32 2.83
C LEU A 49 -22.35 -2.12 3.42
N TRP A 50 -21.87 -0.88 3.57
CA TRP A 50 -20.54 -0.61 4.15
C TRP A 50 -20.34 -1.23 5.54
N GLN A 51 -21.26 -0.98 6.48
CA GLN A 51 -21.17 -1.53 7.85
C GLN A 51 -21.26 -3.07 7.87
N PRO A 52 -22.23 -3.70 7.17
CA PRO A 52 -22.23 -5.15 6.94
C PRO A 52 -20.89 -5.72 6.45
N ILE A 53 -20.30 -5.14 5.41
CA ILE A 53 -19.03 -5.62 4.86
C ILE A 53 -17.87 -5.41 5.86
N ILE A 54 -17.82 -4.25 6.54
CA ILE A 54 -16.83 -3.97 7.59
C ILE A 54 -16.94 -5.00 8.74
N SER A 55 -18.14 -5.48 9.06
CA SER A 55 -18.31 -6.47 10.14
C SER A 55 -17.63 -7.81 9.84
N LEU A 56 -17.45 -8.17 8.56
CA LEU A 56 -16.71 -9.38 8.15
C LEU A 56 -15.25 -9.36 8.62
N LEU A 57 -14.67 -8.17 8.82
CA LEU A 57 -13.30 -8.00 9.32
C LEU A 57 -13.11 -8.49 10.75
N SER A 58 -14.19 -8.73 11.50
CA SER A 58 -14.14 -9.28 12.86
C SER A 58 -14.55 -10.76 12.93
N SER A 59 -14.71 -11.42 11.77
CA SER A 59 -15.08 -12.83 11.72
C SER A 59 -13.99 -13.73 12.32
N ASP A 60 -14.40 -14.82 12.98
CA ASP A 60 -13.48 -15.87 13.43
C ASP A 60 -12.80 -16.58 12.25
N LEU A 61 -13.41 -16.55 11.07
CA LEU A 61 -12.90 -17.16 9.85
C LEU A 61 -11.95 -16.22 9.10
N ALA A 62 -10.67 -16.61 9.00
CA ALA A 62 -9.64 -15.82 8.31
C ALA A 62 -10.01 -15.52 6.85
N GLN A 63 -10.62 -16.48 6.14
CA GLN A 63 -11.09 -16.28 4.77
C GLN A 63 -12.12 -15.14 4.66
N LEU A 64 -13.06 -15.04 5.60
CA LEU A 64 -14.05 -13.95 5.58
C LEU A 64 -13.42 -12.59 5.91
N ARG A 65 -12.44 -12.54 6.82
CA ARG A 65 -11.68 -11.31 7.06
C ARG A 65 -10.89 -10.88 5.83
N MET A 66 -10.23 -11.83 5.17
CA MET A 66 -9.45 -11.61 3.95
C MET A 66 -10.34 -11.06 2.83
N TYR A 67 -11.46 -11.73 2.55
CA TYR A 67 -12.41 -11.31 1.53
C TYR A 67 -13.11 -9.99 1.87
N GLY A 68 -13.49 -9.77 3.14
CA GLY A 68 -14.03 -8.50 3.59
C GLY A 68 -13.07 -7.34 3.30
N ALA A 69 -11.77 -7.52 3.62
CA ALA A 69 -10.75 -6.52 3.30
C ALA A 69 -10.55 -6.37 1.78
N TRP A 70 -10.67 -7.45 1.00
CA TRP A 70 -10.56 -7.42 -0.45
C TRP A 70 -11.71 -6.63 -1.08
N VAL A 71 -12.97 -6.97 -0.79
CA VAL A 71 -14.16 -6.24 -1.26
C VAL A 71 -14.05 -4.75 -0.96
N LEU A 72 -13.69 -4.39 0.28
CA LEU A 72 -13.51 -2.99 0.68
C LEU A 72 -12.39 -2.32 -0.12
N GLY A 73 -11.26 -3.00 -0.33
CA GLY A 73 -10.15 -2.49 -1.10
C GLY A 73 -10.48 -2.24 -2.58
N THR A 74 -11.21 -3.17 -3.19
CA THR A 74 -11.67 -3.04 -4.58
C THR A 74 -12.64 -1.87 -4.72
N ALA A 75 -13.61 -1.75 -3.80
CA ALA A 75 -14.60 -0.68 -3.83
C ALA A 75 -14.00 0.73 -3.72
N VAL A 76 -12.91 0.91 -2.96
CA VAL A 76 -12.26 2.22 -2.74
C VAL A 76 -11.16 2.54 -3.75
N GLN A 77 -10.72 1.58 -4.56
CA GLN A 77 -9.57 1.75 -5.45
C GLN A 77 -9.84 2.84 -6.49
N ASN A 78 -9.07 3.94 -6.42
CA ASN A 78 -9.21 5.10 -7.32
C ASN A 78 -10.65 5.67 -7.37
N ASN A 79 -11.39 5.57 -6.27
CA ASN A 79 -12.79 5.99 -6.19
C ASN A 79 -13.02 6.97 -5.03
N PRO A 80 -12.90 8.29 -5.25
CA PRO A 80 -13.05 9.30 -4.19
C PRO A 80 -14.35 9.23 -3.40
N LYS A 81 -15.46 8.84 -4.05
CA LYS A 81 -16.76 8.70 -3.39
C LYS A 81 -16.75 7.51 -2.42
N SER A 82 -16.36 6.33 -2.89
CA SER A 82 -16.23 5.14 -2.03
C SER A 82 -15.18 5.31 -0.94
N GLN A 83 -14.04 5.95 -1.21
CA GLN A 83 -13.02 6.26 -0.20
C GLN A 83 -13.61 7.07 0.96
N LYS A 84 -14.38 8.12 0.63
CA LYS A 84 -15.09 8.92 1.63
C LYS A 84 -16.15 8.10 2.37
N ASP A 85 -16.96 7.34 1.65
CA ASP A 85 -18.05 6.55 2.23
C ASP A 85 -17.53 5.44 3.17
N PHE A 86 -16.42 4.79 2.80
CA PHE A 86 -15.68 3.85 3.63
C PHE A 86 -15.17 4.48 4.93
N MET A 87 -14.57 5.67 4.85
CA MET A 87 -14.11 6.42 6.02
C MET A 87 -15.27 6.88 6.90
N ASP A 88 -16.34 7.43 6.31
CA ASP A 88 -17.55 7.86 7.04
C ASP A 88 -18.24 6.67 7.75
N ALA A 89 -18.14 5.47 7.17
CA ALA A 89 -18.56 4.22 7.79
C ALA A 89 -17.55 3.68 8.83
N GLY A 90 -16.47 4.39 9.15
CA GLY A 90 -15.51 4.01 10.18
C GLY A 90 -14.58 2.86 9.80
N GLY A 91 -14.45 2.53 8.51
CA GLY A 91 -13.70 1.36 8.05
C GLY A 91 -12.17 1.43 8.22
N ILE A 92 -11.60 2.62 8.42
CA ILE A 92 -10.15 2.80 8.60
C ILE A 92 -9.63 2.05 9.84
N ALA A 93 -10.33 2.15 10.98
CA ALA A 93 -9.83 1.56 12.22
C ALA A 93 -9.80 0.02 12.19
N PRO A 94 -10.85 -0.69 11.72
CA PRO A 94 -10.81 -2.14 11.55
C PRO A 94 -9.69 -2.62 10.60
N ILE A 95 -9.48 -1.94 9.47
CA ILE A 95 -8.43 -2.33 8.50
C ILE A 95 -7.03 -2.16 9.10
N LEU A 96 -6.77 -1.05 9.81
CA LEU A 96 -5.50 -0.86 10.51
C LEU A 96 -5.28 -1.91 11.61
N ASN A 97 -6.35 -2.31 12.32
CA ASN A 97 -6.27 -3.38 13.31
C ASN A 97 -5.88 -4.73 12.68
N LEU A 98 -6.41 -5.06 11.50
CA LEU A 98 -6.01 -6.27 10.78
C LEU A 98 -4.52 -6.23 10.40
N LEU A 99 -4.02 -5.09 9.89
CA LEU A 99 -2.61 -4.92 9.56
C LEU A 99 -1.67 -5.14 10.76
N GLU A 100 -2.05 -4.67 11.94
CA GLU A 100 -1.19 -4.75 13.12
C GLU A 100 -1.30 -6.10 13.86
N THR A 101 -2.48 -6.75 13.83
CA THR A 101 -2.78 -7.85 14.77
C THR A 101 -3.19 -9.18 14.13
N ASP A 102 -3.55 -9.22 12.84
CA ASP A 102 -4.01 -10.47 12.23
C ASP A 102 -2.85 -11.47 12.06
N LYS A 103 -3.13 -12.73 12.39
CA LYS A 103 -2.15 -13.82 12.29
C LYS A 103 -2.01 -14.35 10.88
N ASP A 104 -2.99 -14.12 10.01
CA ASP A 104 -3.01 -14.62 8.64
C ASP A 104 -2.43 -13.57 7.68
N ASP A 105 -1.35 -13.95 6.99
CA ASP A 105 -0.61 -13.08 6.08
C ASP A 105 -1.45 -12.66 4.86
N THR A 106 -2.38 -13.50 4.42
CA THR A 106 -3.29 -13.18 3.31
C THR A 106 -4.29 -12.11 3.72
N VAL A 107 -4.78 -12.14 4.97
CA VAL A 107 -5.62 -11.09 5.54
C VAL A 107 -4.85 -9.78 5.61
N ARG A 108 -3.63 -9.78 6.16
CA ARG A 108 -2.79 -8.57 6.23
C ARG A 108 -2.49 -8.00 4.85
N THR A 109 -2.25 -8.86 3.85
CA THR A 109 -2.01 -8.45 2.46
C THR A 109 -3.23 -7.74 1.86
N LYS A 110 -4.45 -8.25 2.10
CA LYS A 110 -5.68 -7.61 1.61
C LYS A 110 -6.04 -6.34 2.40
N ALA A 111 -5.76 -6.32 3.70
CA ALA A 111 -5.88 -5.10 4.50
C ALA A 111 -4.92 -4.00 3.98
N PHE A 112 -3.69 -4.38 3.57
CA PHE A 112 -2.74 -3.45 2.98
C PHE A 112 -3.20 -2.95 1.61
N TYR A 113 -3.73 -3.84 0.78
CA TYR A 113 -4.37 -3.46 -0.49
C TYR A 113 -5.48 -2.44 -0.26
N CYS A 114 -6.37 -2.69 0.71
CA CYS A 114 -7.46 -1.78 1.05
C CYS A 114 -6.96 -0.40 1.48
N ILE A 115 -6.02 -0.32 2.43
CA ILE A 115 -5.54 0.98 2.89
C ILE A 115 -4.76 1.74 1.81
N SER A 116 -3.98 1.03 0.98
CA SER A 116 -3.25 1.61 -0.15
C SER A 116 -4.19 2.20 -1.20
N GLY A 117 -5.36 1.61 -1.42
CA GLY A 117 -6.41 2.16 -2.28
C GLY A 117 -7.19 3.30 -1.63
N ALA A 118 -7.44 3.20 -0.31
CA ALA A 118 -8.28 4.15 0.42
C ALA A 118 -7.68 5.56 0.53
N ILE A 119 -6.36 5.67 0.72
CA ILE A 119 -5.71 6.94 1.06
C ILE A 119 -5.14 7.70 -0.15
N LYS A 120 -4.91 7.03 -1.28
CA LYS A 120 -4.32 7.66 -2.48
C LYS A 120 -5.24 8.72 -3.05
N HIS A 121 -4.66 9.88 -3.35
CA HIS A 121 -5.35 11.05 -3.91
C HIS A 121 -6.54 11.51 -3.05
N ASN A 122 -6.52 11.19 -1.75
CA ASN A 122 -7.58 11.52 -0.81
C ASN A 122 -7.00 11.93 0.54
N LYS A 123 -6.68 13.23 0.64
CA LYS A 123 -6.10 13.85 1.83
C LYS A 123 -6.89 13.54 3.11
N GLN A 124 -8.22 13.63 3.07
CA GLN A 124 -9.04 13.43 4.26
C GLN A 124 -8.89 12.01 4.83
N VAL A 125 -8.89 11.01 3.95
CA VAL A 125 -8.72 9.61 4.34
C VAL A 125 -7.27 9.34 4.76
N PHE A 126 -6.29 9.95 4.08
CA PHE A 126 -4.88 9.90 4.48
C PHE A 126 -4.65 10.49 5.88
N GLU A 127 -5.23 11.65 6.22
CA GLU A 127 -5.11 12.27 7.54
C GLU A 127 -5.71 11.36 8.63
N ALA A 128 -6.83 10.70 8.35
CA ALA A 128 -7.43 9.72 9.26
C ALA A 128 -6.53 8.48 9.45
N PHE A 129 -5.86 8.02 8.40
CA PHE A 129 -4.84 6.97 8.46
C PHE A 129 -3.62 7.41 9.31
N TYR A 130 -3.10 8.61 9.05
CA TYR A 130 -1.93 9.16 9.74
C TYR A 130 -2.19 9.35 11.23
N ALA A 131 -3.33 9.96 11.60
CA ALA A 131 -3.75 10.18 12.98
C ALA A 131 -3.89 8.90 13.82
N ARG A 132 -3.94 7.72 13.17
CA ARG A 132 -4.05 6.41 13.78
C ARG A 132 -2.74 5.61 13.73
N ASN A 133 -1.60 6.27 13.51
CA ASN A 133 -0.29 5.62 13.32
C ASN A 133 -0.28 4.61 12.18
N GLY A 134 -1.00 4.90 11.09
CA GLY A 134 -1.16 3.96 9.98
C GLY A 134 0.14 3.47 9.36
N PHE A 135 1.19 4.31 9.30
CA PHE A 135 2.51 3.90 8.81
C PHE A 135 3.14 2.79 9.66
N LYS A 136 3.00 2.86 10.99
CA LYS A 136 3.46 1.80 11.90
C LYS A 136 2.74 0.48 11.59
N ALA A 137 1.43 0.51 11.39
CA ALA A 137 0.65 -0.70 11.05
C ALA A 137 1.10 -1.31 9.71
N VAL A 138 1.36 -0.48 8.70
CA VAL A 138 1.92 -0.93 7.41
C VAL A 138 3.28 -1.59 7.61
N LEU A 139 4.19 -0.99 8.38
CA LEU A 139 5.52 -1.53 8.62
C LEU A 139 5.49 -2.87 9.37
N THR A 140 4.59 -3.04 10.34
CA THR A 140 4.36 -4.34 11.02
C THR A 140 4.03 -5.44 10.01
N THR A 141 3.21 -5.14 9.00
CA THR A 141 2.85 -6.10 7.95
C THR A 141 4.06 -6.51 7.07
N LEU A 142 5.14 -5.72 7.03
CA LEU A 142 6.31 -6.00 6.19
C LEU A 142 7.34 -6.94 6.82
N GLN A 143 7.26 -7.24 8.13
CA GLN A 143 8.31 -7.98 8.85
C GLN A 143 8.61 -9.38 8.28
N ASN A 144 7.64 -10.03 7.64
CA ASN A 144 7.79 -11.32 6.95
C ASN A 144 7.14 -11.31 5.56
N ALA A 145 7.14 -10.14 4.91
CA ALA A 145 6.49 -9.97 3.61
C ALA A 145 7.20 -10.76 2.50
N ASP A 146 6.41 -11.32 1.59
CA ASP A 146 6.93 -11.85 0.33
C ASP A 146 7.36 -10.71 -0.62
N MET A 147 8.04 -11.07 -1.71
CA MET A 147 8.53 -10.09 -2.69
C MET A 147 7.39 -9.29 -3.35
N SER A 148 6.18 -9.85 -3.45
CA SER A 148 5.02 -9.15 -4.02
C SER A 148 4.58 -8.01 -3.10
N LEU A 149 4.48 -8.29 -1.80
CA LEU A 149 4.09 -7.33 -0.79
C LEU A 149 5.18 -6.26 -0.57
N LEU A 150 6.46 -6.63 -0.58
CA LEU A 150 7.58 -5.67 -0.54
C LEU A 150 7.52 -4.68 -1.71
N ARG A 151 7.32 -5.16 -2.94
CA ARG A 151 7.16 -4.29 -4.12
C ARG A 151 5.97 -3.34 -4.01
N ARG A 152 4.84 -3.83 -3.49
CA ARG A 152 3.65 -2.99 -3.23
C ARG A 152 3.93 -1.94 -2.16
N ALA A 153 4.71 -2.26 -1.14
CA ALA A 153 5.12 -1.32 -0.10
C ALA A 153 6.02 -0.21 -0.64
N VAL A 154 7.01 -0.56 -1.47
CA VAL A 154 7.89 0.43 -2.13
C VAL A 154 7.06 1.36 -3.03
N PHE A 155 6.12 0.80 -3.80
CA PHE A 155 5.20 1.60 -4.61
C PHE A 155 4.32 2.51 -3.75
N PHE A 156 3.82 2.01 -2.61
CA PHE A 156 3.00 2.79 -1.67
C PHE A 156 3.74 4.03 -1.15
N TRP A 157 4.96 3.88 -0.66
CA TRP A 157 5.76 5.02 -0.18
C TRP A 157 6.01 6.03 -1.30
N ARG A 158 6.40 5.55 -2.49
CA ARG A 158 6.68 6.41 -3.64
C ARG A 158 5.44 7.15 -4.11
N ALA A 159 4.29 6.47 -4.16
CA ALA A 159 3.03 7.08 -4.59
C ALA A 159 2.59 8.20 -3.64
N LEU A 160 2.72 8.03 -2.33
CA LEU A 160 2.36 9.06 -1.35
C LEU A 160 3.31 10.26 -1.37
N LEU A 161 4.61 10.04 -1.60
CA LEU A 161 5.56 11.15 -1.78
C LEU A 161 5.22 12.03 -2.99
N LEU A 162 4.69 11.43 -4.04
CA LEU A 162 4.30 12.11 -5.28
C LEU A 162 2.83 12.56 -5.27
N ASP A 163 2.11 12.35 -4.17
CA ASP A 163 0.72 12.78 -4.03
C ASP A 163 0.66 14.26 -3.65
N HIS A 164 0.59 15.10 -4.67
CA HIS A 164 0.40 16.54 -4.55
C HIS A 164 -1.05 16.82 -4.91
N GLY A 165 -1.85 17.24 -3.93
CA GLY A 165 -3.31 17.34 -4.05
C GLY A 165 -3.74 18.05 -5.35
N GLY A 166 -4.76 17.51 -6.03
CA GLY A 166 -5.12 17.82 -7.41
C GLY A 166 -5.70 19.20 -7.72
N ASP A 167 -5.43 20.24 -6.92
CA ASP A 167 -5.83 21.61 -7.23
C ASP A 167 -4.64 22.40 -7.81
N GLU A 168 -4.71 22.67 -9.13
CA GLU A 168 -3.66 23.32 -9.93
C GLU A 168 -3.29 24.75 -9.48
N THR A 169 -3.98 25.30 -8.48
CA THR A 169 -3.82 26.67 -8.01
C THR A 169 -2.93 26.80 -6.77
N HIS A 170 -2.88 25.77 -5.92
CA HIS A 170 -1.96 25.65 -4.78
C HIS A 170 -1.69 24.18 -4.51
N ALA A 171 -0.46 23.71 -4.77
CA ALA A 171 -0.08 22.34 -4.48
C ALA A 171 -0.23 22.08 -2.97
N ASP A 172 -1.22 21.26 -2.59
CA ASP A 172 -1.36 20.77 -1.22
C ASP A 172 -0.34 19.64 -1.01
N THR A 173 0.73 19.96 -0.29
CA THR A 173 1.84 19.04 -0.01
C THR A 173 1.64 18.22 1.25
N THR A 174 0.49 18.34 1.95
CA THR A 174 0.28 17.71 3.26
C THR A 174 0.58 16.21 3.26
N VAL A 175 0.12 15.49 2.23
CA VAL A 175 0.35 14.03 2.11
C VAL A 175 1.84 13.74 1.94
N SER A 176 2.52 14.46 1.03
CA SER A 176 3.95 14.31 0.76
C SER A 176 4.80 14.67 1.98
N ASP A 177 4.50 15.78 2.67
CA ASP A 177 5.23 16.26 3.85
C ASP A 177 5.12 15.28 5.03
N LEU A 178 3.91 14.78 5.31
CA LEU A 178 3.71 13.79 6.38
C LEU A 178 4.33 12.43 6.02
N THR A 179 4.34 12.07 4.74
CA THR A 179 5.04 10.87 4.26
C THR A 179 6.55 11.03 4.42
N ALA A 180 7.11 12.19 4.07
CA ALA A 180 8.53 12.49 4.22
C ALA A 180 8.97 12.46 5.70
N ALA A 181 8.13 12.98 6.61
CA ALA A 181 8.37 12.88 8.05
C ALA A 181 8.38 11.41 8.51
N ALA A 182 7.43 10.60 8.05
CA ALA A 182 7.36 9.18 8.38
C ALA A 182 8.56 8.38 7.83
N ILE A 183 9.08 8.74 6.65
CA ILE A 183 10.29 8.11 6.08
C ILE A 183 11.49 8.25 7.02
N SER A 184 11.67 9.42 7.61
CA SER A 184 12.73 9.67 8.61
C SER A 184 12.42 8.97 9.93
N GLU A 185 11.19 9.11 10.44
CA GLU A 185 10.77 8.52 11.73
C GLU A 185 10.98 7.00 11.77
N PHE A 186 10.67 6.31 10.67
CA PHE A 186 10.71 4.85 10.59
C PHE A 186 11.94 4.29 9.87
N ALA A 187 12.97 5.12 9.61
CA ALA A 187 14.19 4.71 8.91
C ALA A 187 13.93 3.95 7.60
N VAL A 188 12.95 4.41 6.81
CA VAL A 188 12.49 3.73 5.59
C VAL A 188 13.63 3.59 4.57
N ILE A 189 14.56 4.54 4.51
CA ILE A 189 15.75 4.47 3.64
C ILE A 189 16.60 3.24 3.98
N SER A 190 16.89 3.01 5.26
CA SER A 190 17.68 1.85 5.70
C SER A 190 16.96 0.53 5.40
N MET A 191 15.64 0.48 5.60
CA MET A 191 14.82 -0.68 5.24
C MET A 191 14.88 -0.97 3.72
N VAL A 192 14.78 0.06 2.87
CA VAL A 192 14.83 -0.07 1.40
C VAL A 192 16.23 -0.51 0.93
N ILE A 193 17.29 -0.03 1.58
CA ILE A 193 18.65 -0.50 1.33
C ILE A 193 18.77 -2.01 1.61
N GLN A 194 18.22 -2.49 2.74
CA GLN A 194 18.23 -3.93 3.06
C GLN A 194 17.42 -4.76 2.05
N MET A 195 16.28 -4.24 1.55
CA MET A 195 15.49 -4.92 0.52
C MET A 195 16.27 -5.15 -0.78
N ILE A 196 17.18 -4.24 -1.14
CA ILE A 196 18.04 -4.38 -2.34
C ILE A 196 19.04 -5.52 -2.18
N GLU A 197 19.58 -5.73 -0.98
CA GLU A 197 20.61 -6.76 -0.74
C GLU A 197 20.07 -8.19 -0.99
N SER A 198 18.79 -8.43 -0.74
CA SER A 198 18.13 -9.74 -0.91
C SER A 198 17.09 -9.79 -2.02
N GLY A 199 16.89 -8.70 -2.77
CA GLY A 199 15.83 -8.58 -3.77
C GLY A 199 16.11 -9.28 -5.10
N ASP A 200 15.03 -9.52 -5.84
CA ASP A 200 15.08 -9.76 -7.29
C ASP A 200 15.23 -8.42 -8.05
N LEU A 201 15.49 -8.48 -9.36
CA LEU A 201 15.69 -7.27 -10.16
C LEU A 201 14.51 -6.29 -10.10
N ASP A 202 13.26 -6.78 -10.17
CA ASP A 202 12.06 -5.94 -10.12
C ASP A 202 11.95 -5.21 -8.77
N LEU A 203 12.24 -5.86 -7.64
CA LEU A 203 12.29 -5.18 -6.35
C LEU A 203 13.45 -4.17 -6.28
N ILE A 204 14.64 -4.52 -6.77
CA ILE A 204 15.81 -3.62 -6.77
C ILE A 204 15.50 -2.34 -7.54
N GLU A 205 14.94 -2.43 -8.74
CA GLU A 205 14.57 -1.27 -9.56
C GLU A 205 13.57 -0.36 -8.84
N LYS A 206 12.52 -0.93 -8.24
CA LYS A 206 11.54 -0.15 -7.48
C LYS A 206 12.17 0.53 -6.27
N CYS A 207 13.04 -0.17 -5.55
CA CYS A 207 13.76 0.39 -4.40
C CYS A 207 14.64 1.57 -4.83
N LEU A 208 15.40 1.44 -5.93
CA LEU A 208 16.21 2.52 -6.47
C LEU A 208 15.36 3.72 -6.92
N GLN A 209 14.20 3.48 -7.55
CA GLN A 209 13.24 4.53 -7.91
C GLN A 209 12.69 5.27 -6.68
N LEU A 210 12.38 4.56 -5.59
CA LEU A 210 11.93 5.17 -4.33
C LEU A 210 13.05 6.00 -3.70
N LEU A 211 14.26 5.45 -3.56
CA LEU A 211 15.41 6.19 -3.01
C LEU A 211 15.68 7.48 -3.79
N GLU A 212 15.63 7.41 -5.11
CA GLU A 212 15.83 8.60 -5.94
C GLU A 212 14.68 9.62 -5.80
N THR A 213 13.45 9.13 -5.64
CA THR A 213 12.30 9.99 -5.35
C THR A 213 12.50 10.70 -4.01
N VAL A 214 12.97 10.00 -2.97
CA VAL A 214 13.28 10.58 -1.66
C VAL A 214 14.33 11.68 -1.79
N LEU A 215 15.46 11.41 -2.44
CA LEU A 215 16.54 12.40 -2.57
C LEU A 215 16.13 13.63 -3.40
N THR A 216 15.18 13.48 -4.32
CA THR A 216 14.72 14.59 -5.16
C THR A 216 13.59 15.40 -4.52
N VAL A 217 12.62 14.74 -3.88
CA VAL A 217 11.39 15.36 -3.37
C VAL A 217 11.54 15.81 -1.92
N CYS A 218 12.21 15.01 -1.09
CA CYS A 218 12.39 15.28 0.33
C CYS A 218 13.84 14.98 0.80
N PRO A 219 14.85 15.67 0.26
CA PRO A 219 16.26 15.40 0.56
C PRO A 219 16.59 15.48 2.05
N THR A 220 15.88 16.31 2.82
CA THR A 220 16.05 16.44 4.27
C THR A 220 15.67 15.17 5.05
N SER A 221 14.92 14.26 4.44
CA SER A 221 14.58 12.98 5.06
C SER A 221 15.74 11.98 5.03
N ALA A 222 16.76 12.21 4.19
CA ALA A 222 17.97 11.42 4.14
C ALA A 222 19.05 12.02 5.04
N ASP A 223 19.45 11.27 6.07
CA ASP A 223 20.56 11.68 6.94
C ASP A 223 21.92 11.55 6.24
N ALA A 224 22.94 12.19 6.82
CA ALA A 224 24.28 12.17 6.26
C ALA A 224 24.81 10.73 6.11
N ASP A 225 24.53 9.85 7.07
CA ASP A 225 24.99 8.45 7.03
C ASP A 225 24.39 7.70 5.84
N SER A 226 23.11 7.90 5.55
CA SER A 226 22.41 7.35 4.39
C SER A 226 22.99 7.86 3.08
N LEU A 227 23.23 9.17 2.97
CA LEU A 227 23.84 9.78 1.78
C LEU A 227 25.26 9.24 1.52
N HIS A 228 26.07 9.11 2.57
CA HIS A 228 27.41 8.52 2.46
C HIS A 228 27.36 7.02 2.16
N ALA A 229 26.41 6.28 2.74
CA ALA A 229 26.20 4.87 2.45
C ALA A 229 25.87 4.68 0.97
N ILE A 230 24.91 5.46 0.44
CA ILE A 230 24.47 5.44 -0.97
C ILE A 230 25.65 5.61 -1.94
N LYS A 231 26.60 6.49 -1.64
CA LYS A 231 27.80 6.69 -2.48
C LYS A 231 28.91 5.66 -2.25
N GLY A 232 28.95 5.05 -1.09
CA GLY A 232 30.02 4.16 -0.67
C GLY A 232 29.61 2.71 -0.74
N LYS A 233 29.43 2.11 0.44
CA LYS A 233 29.21 0.67 0.59
C LYS A 233 27.97 0.20 -0.17
N PHE A 234 26.85 0.93 -0.10
CA PHE A 234 25.62 0.58 -0.80
C PHE A 234 25.85 0.47 -2.30
N TYR A 235 26.45 1.49 -2.93
CA TYR A 235 26.74 1.48 -4.37
C TYR A 235 27.49 0.22 -4.79
N SER A 236 28.58 -0.09 -4.08
CA SER A 236 29.42 -1.25 -4.40
C SER A 236 28.69 -2.59 -4.25
N LEU A 237 27.84 -2.72 -3.22
CA LEU A 237 27.08 -3.95 -2.99
C LEU A 237 25.96 -4.11 -4.00
N THR A 238 25.27 -3.02 -4.37
CA THR A 238 24.23 -3.06 -5.39
C THR A 238 24.82 -3.39 -6.76
N GLU A 239 25.96 -2.80 -7.15
CA GLU A 239 26.66 -3.19 -8.39
C GLU A 239 27.08 -4.66 -8.39
N GLN A 240 27.58 -5.19 -7.26
CA GLN A 240 27.89 -6.61 -7.14
C GLN A 240 26.64 -7.46 -7.35
N ARG A 241 25.51 -7.10 -6.71
CA ARG A 241 24.25 -7.81 -6.85
C ARG A 241 23.74 -7.79 -8.29
N LEU A 242 23.79 -6.64 -8.96
CA LEU A 242 23.40 -6.53 -10.37
C LEU A 242 24.33 -7.35 -11.29
N ALA A 243 25.63 -7.42 -11.00
CA ALA A 243 26.55 -8.27 -11.74
C ALA A 243 26.31 -9.78 -11.52
N GLU A 244 25.75 -10.19 -10.38
CA GLU A 244 25.30 -11.56 -10.15
C GLU A 244 24.06 -11.88 -11.00
N LEU A 245 23.05 -10.99 -10.99
CA LEU A 245 21.82 -11.14 -11.77
C LEU A 245 22.09 -11.12 -13.30
N GLU A 246 23.04 -10.30 -13.74
CA GLU A 246 23.46 -10.27 -15.15
C GLU A 246 24.09 -11.60 -15.61
N LYS A 247 24.81 -12.31 -14.72
CA LYS A 247 25.31 -13.67 -15.03
C LYS A 247 24.17 -14.67 -15.20
N ASP A 248 23.08 -14.46 -14.49
CA ASP A 248 21.83 -15.22 -14.61
C ASP A 248 20.98 -14.78 -15.82
N LYS A 249 21.53 -13.91 -16.69
CA LYS A 249 20.94 -13.38 -17.92
C LYS A 249 19.78 -12.42 -17.71
N GLU A 250 19.70 -11.78 -16.56
CA GLU A 250 18.79 -10.66 -16.35
C GLU A 250 19.32 -9.39 -17.03
N ASP A 251 18.42 -8.57 -17.60
CA ASP A 251 18.77 -7.28 -18.19
C ASP A 251 18.79 -6.20 -17.10
N VAL A 252 19.97 -5.97 -16.54
CA VAL A 252 20.18 -5.04 -15.41
C VAL A 252 20.43 -3.59 -15.85
N GLY A 253 20.22 -3.26 -17.14
CA GLY A 253 20.56 -1.95 -17.70
C GLY A 253 19.84 -0.79 -17.04
N GLU A 254 18.53 -0.93 -16.79
CA GLU A 254 17.72 0.09 -16.12
C GLU A 254 18.15 0.28 -14.66
N ALA A 255 18.31 -0.81 -13.91
CA ALA A 255 18.78 -0.78 -12.54
C ALA A 255 20.15 -0.06 -12.38
N ARG A 256 21.11 -0.31 -13.28
CA ARG A 256 22.41 0.40 -13.25
C ARG A 256 22.26 1.89 -13.54
N LEU A 257 21.41 2.28 -14.49
CA LEU A 257 21.15 3.69 -14.77
C LEU A 257 20.53 4.39 -13.56
N LEU A 258 19.57 3.75 -12.90
CA LEU A 258 18.94 4.25 -11.67
C LEU A 258 19.97 4.39 -10.55
N LEU A 259 20.85 3.40 -10.35
CA LEU A 259 21.90 3.44 -9.33
C LEU A 259 22.91 4.58 -9.58
N GLN A 260 23.34 4.78 -10.83
CA GLN A 260 24.22 5.89 -11.21
C GLN A 260 23.55 7.24 -10.96
N LYS A 261 22.28 7.38 -11.34
CA LYS A 261 21.51 8.61 -11.09
C LYS A 261 21.42 8.90 -9.60
N LEU A 262 21.05 7.90 -8.81
CA LEU A 262 20.94 8.01 -7.34
C LEU A 262 22.26 8.47 -6.71
N ALA A 263 23.40 7.92 -7.14
CA ALA A 263 24.73 8.30 -6.64
C ALA A 263 25.11 9.75 -7.00
N CYS A 264 24.67 10.23 -8.17
CA CYS A 264 24.85 11.62 -8.60
C CYS A 264 24.02 12.56 -7.72
N THR A 265 22.73 12.26 -7.51
CA THR A 265 21.84 13.04 -6.63
C THR A 265 22.36 13.08 -5.19
N ALA A 266 22.79 11.95 -4.64
CA ALA A 266 23.39 11.90 -3.31
C ALA A 266 24.66 12.75 -3.22
N SER A 267 25.46 12.82 -4.29
CA SER A 267 26.68 13.64 -4.32
C SER A 267 26.40 15.13 -4.30
N SER A 268 25.35 15.60 -4.95
CA SER A 268 24.98 17.02 -4.93
C SER A 268 24.42 17.47 -3.58
N LEU A 269 23.87 16.55 -2.77
CA LEU A 269 23.28 16.87 -1.46
C LEU A 269 24.30 16.91 -0.30
N ILE A 270 25.52 16.40 -0.48
CA ILE A 270 26.58 16.41 0.53
C ILE A 270 27.40 17.72 0.49
N GLN A 271 27.24 18.53 -0.56
CA GLN A 271 27.96 19.81 -0.76
C GLN A 271 27.29 20.96 0.00
#